data_AF-A0A545SY82-F1
#
_entry.id   AF-A0A545SY82-F1
#
_cell.length_a   1.000
_cell.length_b   1.000
_cell.length_c   1.000
_cell.angle_alpha   90.00
_cell.angle_beta   90.00
_cell.angle_gamma   90.00
#
_symmetry.space_group_name_H-M   'P 1'
#
loop_
_entity.id
_entity.type
_entity.pdbx_description
1 polymer ?
#
loop_
_entity_poly.entity_id
_entity_poly.type
_entity_poly.pdbx_seq_one_letter_code
_entity_poly.pdbx_strand_id
1 'polypeptide(L)'
;MSISYEGLLQSVRENYLQTPAESGISIAEELDYIEADLAQGLVSTLGNVSDSLGLIATIKAVAGIGTLLRGDKSGWADIGSSMSYRLWNIKLARQALKNAIAFNPNRNLPELRVEFSPAAGLLLHAVSQGEDAAAGEMVKVLEDIFFDPAYLNRETVDNSIYERFALNVYYFLKGGDTRKTLAFNTGNVYKNLLDSLLAPDFDSQLVVDLCDYHCDNIEDRGDRRPEFCSRPFDLLPVEVLAIYRIRRNAGLETPAVDHPLLNPLFTHMPDLQFENDELIDRIEAAYLEMPAA
;
A
#
# COMPACT_ATOMS: atom_id res chain seq x y z
N MET A 1 16.18 -16.27 -19.44
CA MET A 1 17.37 -15.65 -18.82
C MET A 1 16.94 -15.23 -17.44
N SER A 2 17.54 -15.77 -16.38
CA SER A 2 17.22 -15.34 -15.02
C SER A 2 17.95 -14.01 -14.78
N ILE A 3 17.21 -12.92 -14.62
CA ILE A 3 17.76 -11.64 -14.16
C ILE A 3 18.08 -11.83 -12.68
N SER A 4 19.30 -11.49 -12.23
CA SER A 4 19.59 -11.48 -10.79
C SER A 4 18.75 -10.41 -10.09
N TYR A 5 18.40 -10.59 -8.81
CA TYR A 5 17.65 -9.56 -8.07
C TYR A 5 18.32 -8.19 -8.13
N GLU A 6 19.66 -8.14 -8.15
CA GLU A 6 20.40 -6.89 -8.39
C GLU A 6 20.07 -6.26 -9.74
N GLY A 7 20.00 -7.04 -10.82
CA GLY A 7 19.64 -6.54 -12.14
C GLY A 7 18.19 -6.06 -12.22
N LEU A 8 17.26 -6.76 -11.55
CA LEU A 8 15.86 -6.36 -11.43
C LEU A 8 15.73 -5.03 -10.69
N LEU A 9 16.32 -4.95 -9.49
CA LEU A 9 16.29 -3.74 -8.69
C LEU A 9 16.99 -2.58 -9.39
N GLN A 10 18.05 -2.84 -10.13
CA GLN A 10 18.71 -1.83 -10.94
C GLN A 10 17.80 -1.28 -12.04
N SER A 11 17.09 -2.15 -12.78
CA SER A 11 16.09 -1.75 -13.77
C SER A 11 14.98 -0.88 -13.15
N VAL A 12 14.42 -1.32 -12.01
CA VAL A 12 13.39 -0.55 -11.31
C VAL A 12 13.95 0.81 -10.85
N ARG A 13 15.15 0.85 -10.25
CA ARG A 13 15.83 2.10 -9.85
C ARG A 13 16.07 3.05 -11.02
N GLU A 14 16.43 2.53 -12.18
CA GLU A 14 16.61 3.35 -13.39
C GLU A 14 15.29 3.98 -13.83
N ASN A 15 14.16 3.26 -13.76
CA ASN A 15 12.83 3.83 -14.02
C ASN A 15 12.45 4.95 -13.05
N TYR A 16 12.94 4.90 -11.79
CA TYR A 16 12.76 5.96 -10.81
C TYR A 16 13.64 7.20 -11.05
N LEU A 17 14.73 7.05 -11.79
CA LEU A 17 15.61 8.16 -12.16
C LEU A 17 15.15 8.89 -13.42
N GLN A 18 14.28 8.27 -14.22
CA GLN A 18 13.56 8.94 -15.30
C GLN A 18 12.54 9.93 -14.71
N THR A 19 12.44 11.12 -15.29
CA THR A 19 11.60 12.17 -14.70
C THR A 19 10.11 11.93 -15.04
N PRO A 20 9.17 12.19 -14.12
CA PRO A 20 7.73 12.21 -14.42
C PRO A 20 7.37 13.15 -15.59
N ALA A 21 8.21 14.13 -15.91
CA ALA A 21 8.02 14.99 -17.07
C ALA A 21 7.99 14.21 -18.41
N GLU A 22 8.64 13.04 -18.48
CA GLU A 22 8.65 12.20 -19.68
C GLU A 22 7.33 11.44 -19.89
N SER A 23 6.50 11.28 -18.85
CA SER A 23 5.17 10.65 -18.96
C SER A 23 4.05 11.64 -19.33
N GLY A 24 4.35 12.94 -19.39
CA GLY A 24 3.39 13.98 -19.77
C GLY A 24 2.28 14.26 -18.75
N ILE A 25 2.36 13.70 -17.54
CA ILE A 25 1.37 13.89 -16.47
C ILE A 25 1.81 15.05 -15.57
N SER A 26 0.96 16.08 -15.44
CA SER A 26 1.22 17.26 -14.63
C SER A 26 0.44 17.22 -13.32
N ILE A 27 1.12 17.35 -12.17
CA ILE A 27 0.44 17.51 -10.87
C ILE A 27 -0.51 18.72 -10.92
N ALA A 28 -0.12 19.81 -11.59
CA ALA A 28 -0.97 21.00 -11.67
C ALA A 28 -2.29 20.72 -12.43
N GLU A 29 -2.24 19.92 -13.49
CA GLU A 29 -3.46 19.54 -14.24
C GLU A 29 -4.35 18.62 -13.40
N GLU A 30 -3.77 17.65 -12.69
CA GLU A 30 -4.53 16.79 -11.77
C GLU A 30 -5.17 17.58 -10.62
N LEU A 31 -4.49 18.60 -10.10
CA LEU A 31 -5.07 19.50 -9.11
C LEU A 31 -6.25 20.27 -9.69
N ASP A 32 -6.13 20.81 -10.90
CA ASP A 32 -7.24 21.51 -11.58
C ASP A 32 -8.45 20.59 -11.79
N TYR A 33 -8.24 19.32 -12.12
CA TYR A 33 -9.31 18.33 -12.22
C TYR A 33 -9.99 18.06 -10.87
N ILE A 34 -9.19 17.88 -9.80
CA ILE A 34 -9.73 17.68 -8.45
C ILE A 34 -10.59 18.89 -8.04
N GLU A 35 -10.12 20.12 -8.25
CA GLU A 35 -10.89 21.33 -7.93
C GLU A 35 -12.22 21.38 -8.67
N ALA A 36 -12.20 21.10 -9.98
CA ALA A 36 -13.41 21.10 -10.81
C ALA A 36 -14.42 20.03 -10.37
N ASP A 37 -13.94 18.86 -9.93
CA ASP A 37 -14.78 17.76 -9.47
C ASP A 37 -15.30 17.94 -8.05
N LEU A 38 -14.51 18.54 -7.15
CA LEU A 38 -14.96 18.92 -5.81
C LEU A 38 -16.02 20.04 -5.87
N ALA A 39 -15.84 21.03 -6.76
CA ALA A 39 -16.77 22.14 -6.93
C ALA A 39 -18.18 21.71 -7.40
N GLN A 40 -18.29 20.54 -8.04
CA GLN A 40 -19.59 19.98 -8.44
C GLN A 40 -20.38 19.44 -7.24
N GLY A 41 -19.73 19.05 -6.14
CA GLY A 41 -20.40 18.52 -4.95
C GLY A 41 -21.19 17.23 -5.21
N LEU A 42 -20.84 16.47 -6.26
CA LEU A 42 -21.57 15.28 -6.67
C LEU A 42 -20.82 14.03 -6.22
N VAL A 43 -21.54 13.08 -5.62
CA VAL A 43 -21.00 11.77 -5.24
C VAL A 43 -20.39 11.01 -6.42
N SER A 44 -20.89 11.23 -7.64
CA SER A 44 -20.37 10.61 -8.86
C SER A 44 -18.98 11.08 -9.27
N THR A 45 -18.49 12.22 -8.76
CA THR A 45 -17.15 12.74 -9.10
C THR A 45 -16.05 12.16 -8.19
N LEU A 46 -16.42 11.45 -7.12
CA LEU A 46 -15.46 10.79 -6.21
C LEU A 46 -14.50 9.83 -6.92
N GLY A 47 -14.96 9.14 -7.97
CA GLY A 47 -14.12 8.27 -8.77
C GLY A 47 -13.00 9.03 -9.47
N ASN A 48 -13.31 10.19 -10.08
CA ASN A 48 -12.32 11.02 -10.75
C ASN A 48 -11.31 11.61 -9.75
N VAL A 49 -11.79 12.13 -8.61
CA VAL A 49 -10.91 12.65 -7.55
C VAL A 49 -9.97 11.55 -7.04
N SER A 50 -10.50 10.33 -6.88
CA SER A 50 -9.68 9.16 -6.55
C SER A 50 -8.59 8.91 -7.59
N ASP A 51 -8.96 8.82 -8.88
CA ASP A 51 -8.00 8.56 -9.96
C ASP A 51 -6.87 9.60 -10.00
N SER A 52 -7.21 10.90 -9.92
CA SER A 52 -6.23 11.99 -9.86
C SER A 52 -5.30 11.88 -8.65
N LEU A 53 -5.84 11.56 -7.45
CA LEU A 53 -4.99 11.31 -6.27
C LEU A 53 -4.06 10.12 -6.47
N GLY A 54 -4.50 9.07 -7.17
CA GLY A 54 -3.67 7.90 -7.49
C GLY A 54 -2.48 8.25 -8.39
N LEU A 55 -2.70 9.14 -9.35
CA LEU A 55 -1.65 9.69 -10.22
C LEU A 55 -0.68 10.57 -9.43
N ILE A 56 -1.18 11.52 -8.63
CA ILE A 56 -0.35 12.39 -7.80
C ILE A 56 0.48 11.55 -6.82
N ALA A 57 -0.11 10.56 -6.15
CA ALA A 57 0.59 9.63 -5.28
C ALA A 57 1.74 8.93 -6.01
N THR A 58 1.50 8.46 -7.24
CA THR A 58 2.53 7.80 -8.06
C THR A 58 3.67 8.76 -8.41
N ILE A 59 3.37 10.00 -8.82
CA ILE A 59 4.40 11.01 -9.13
C ILE A 59 5.24 11.33 -7.91
N LYS A 60 4.60 11.51 -6.74
CA LYS A 60 5.26 11.75 -5.46
C LYS A 60 6.15 10.59 -5.04
N ALA A 61 5.68 9.35 -5.17
CA ALA A 61 6.50 8.16 -4.92
C ALA A 61 7.75 8.14 -5.80
N VAL A 62 7.60 8.41 -7.10
CA VAL A 62 8.72 8.46 -8.06
C VAL A 62 9.74 9.53 -7.67
N ALA A 63 9.26 10.75 -7.42
CA ALA A 63 10.12 11.87 -7.02
C ALA A 63 10.86 11.57 -5.70
N GLY A 64 10.17 11.04 -4.71
CA GLY A 64 10.73 10.73 -3.39
C GLY A 64 11.79 9.63 -3.43
N ILE A 65 11.46 8.49 -4.03
CA ILE A 65 12.42 7.37 -4.18
C ILE A 65 13.60 7.79 -5.05
N GLY A 66 13.38 8.48 -6.17
CA GLY A 66 14.46 8.99 -7.01
C GLY A 66 15.41 9.94 -6.25
N THR A 67 14.88 10.74 -5.33
CA THR A 67 15.64 11.66 -4.48
C THR A 67 16.46 10.90 -3.43
N LEU A 68 15.87 9.88 -2.79
CA LEU A 68 16.60 8.98 -1.89
C LEU A 68 17.73 8.24 -2.62
N LEU A 69 17.49 7.74 -3.83
CA LEU A 69 18.50 7.04 -4.63
C LEU A 69 19.70 7.94 -4.99
N ARG A 70 19.52 9.26 -5.03
CA ARG A 70 20.59 10.25 -5.18
C ARG A 70 21.29 10.61 -3.87
N GLY A 71 20.90 9.99 -2.76
CA GLY A 71 21.47 10.20 -1.43
C GLY A 71 20.85 11.35 -0.63
N ASP A 72 19.77 11.97 -1.13
CA ASP A 72 19.10 13.07 -0.43
C ASP A 72 17.89 12.53 0.36
N LYS A 73 17.95 12.71 1.69
CA LYS A 73 16.92 12.27 2.63
C LYS A 73 15.61 13.06 2.52
N SER A 74 15.60 14.21 1.84
CA SER A 74 14.37 14.99 1.61
C SER A 74 13.28 14.21 0.86
N GLY A 75 13.68 13.18 0.09
CA GLY A 75 12.74 12.31 -0.64
C GLY A 75 11.74 11.57 0.26
N TRP A 76 12.02 11.44 1.56
CA TRP A 76 11.06 10.89 2.52
C TRP A 76 9.78 11.71 2.64
N ALA A 77 9.85 13.04 2.48
CA ALA A 77 8.66 13.89 2.53
C ALA A 77 7.70 13.57 1.39
N ASP A 78 8.22 13.43 0.16
CA ASP A 78 7.40 13.04 -1.00
C ASP A 78 6.85 11.61 -0.88
N ILE A 79 7.59 10.67 -0.27
CA ILE A 79 7.08 9.32 0.02
C ILE A 79 5.93 9.40 1.04
N GLY A 80 6.07 10.21 2.09
CA GLY A 80 5.00 10.46 3.06
C GLY A 80 3.73 10.99 2.38
N SER A 81 3.86 12.06 1.58
CA SER A 81 2.74 12.60 0.80
C SER A 81 2.13 11.56 -0.16
N SER A 82 2.97 10.76 -0.81
CA SER A 82 2.49 9.66 -1.65
C SER A 82 1.62 8.66 -0.90
N MET A 83 2.01 8.28 0.33
CA MET A 83 1.25 7.36 1.16
C MET A 83 -0.08 7.98 1.59
N SER A 84 -0.09 9.25 2.00
CA SER A 84 -1.33 9.98 2.35
C SER A 84 -2.29 10.12 1.17
N TYR A 85 -1.81 10.51 -0.02
CA TYR A 85 -2.65 10.59 -1.21
C TYR A 85 -3.16 9.21 -1.64
N ARG A 86 -2.33 8.16 -1.55
CA ARG A 86 -2.78 6.79 -1.84
C ARG A 86 -3.86 6.33 -0.85
N LEU A 87 -3.72 6.64 0.44
CA LEU A 87 -4.74 6.34 1.45
C LEU A 87 -6.09 6.97 1.06
N TRP A 88 -6.08 8.24 0.67
CA TRP A 88 -7.29 8.94 0.24
C TRP A 88 -7.83 8.44 -1.10
N ASN A 89 -6.98 8.17 -2.08
CA ASN A 89 -7.37 7.51 -3.34
C ASN A 89 -8.19 6.25 -3.03
N ILE A 90 -7.68 5.35 -2.19
CA ILE A 90 -8.33 4.06 -1.90
C ILE A 90 -9.65 4.28 -1.13
N LYS A 91 -9.67 5.19 -0.14
CA LYS A 91 -10.90 5.56 0.59
C LYS A 91 -12.01 6.03 -0.37
N LEU A 92 -11.67 6.94 -1.28
CA LEU A 92 -12.64 7.48 -2.24
C LEU A 92 -13.05 6.44 -3.29
N ALA A 93 -12.12 5.61 -3.79
CA ALA A 93 -12.40 4.53 -4.73
C ALA A 93 -13.42 3.54 -4.13
N ARG A 94 -13.18 3.13 -2.87
CA ARG A 94 -14.11 2.27 -2.13
C ARG A 94 -15.49 2.90 -2.00
N GLN A 95 -15.57 4.19 -1.64
CA GLN A 95 -16.86 4.86 -1.50
C GLN A 95 -17.58 5.01 -2.83
N ALA A 96 -16.88 5.43 -3.89
CA ALA A 96 -17.42 5.54 -5.24
C ALA A 96 -17.99 4.19 -5.71
N LEU A 97 -17.28 3.10 -5.43
CA LEU A 97 -17.72 1.74 -5.74
C LEU A 97 -18.98 1.33 -4.97
N LYS A 98 -19.04 1.58 -3.66
CA LYS A 98 -20.24 1.32 -2.85
C LYS A 98 -21.46 2.05 -3.39
N ASN A 99 -21.29 3.32 -3.74
CA ASN A 99 -22.35 4.13 -4.33
C ASN A 99 -22.78 3.53 -5.68
N ALA A 100 -21.83 3.17 -6.53
CA ALA A 100 -22.13 2.59 -7.84
C ALA A 100 -22.87 1.24 -7.73
N ILE A 101 -22.53 0.38 -6.77
CA ILE A 101 -23.27 -0.87 -6.48
C ILE A 101 -24.70 -0.57 -6.03
N ALA A 102 -24.89 0.40 -5.14
CA ALA A 102 -26.21 0.78 -4.65
C ALA A 102 -27.12 1.30 -5.78
N PHE A 103 -26.59 2.08 -6.71
CA PHE A 103 -27.34 2.63 -7.84
C PHE A 103 -27.57 1.63 -8.99
N ASN A 104 -26.58 0.77 -9.28
CA ASN A 104 -26.68 -0.21 -10.35
C ASN A 104 -25.85 -1.47 -10.04
N PRO A 105 -26.42 -2.47 -9.35
CA PRO A 105 -25.71 -3.68 -8.94
C PRO A 105 -25.26 -4.58 -10.11
N ASN A 106 -25.74 -4.31 -11.34
CA ASN A 106 -25.41 -5.09 -12.54
C ASN A 106 -24.38 -4.40 -13.46
N ARG A 107 -23.86 -3.23 -13.07
CA ARG A 107 -22.86 -2.51 -13.87
C ARG A 107 -21.50 -3.21 -13.76
N ASN A 108 -20.71 -3.20 -14.84
CA ASN A 108 -19.28 -3.48 -14.72
C ASN A 108 -18.66 -2.34 -13.92
N LEU A 109 -18.27 -2.64 -12.68
CA LEU A 109 -17.74 -1.67 -11.74
C LEU A 109 -16.21 -1.58 -11.86
N PRO A 110 -15.61 -0.41 -11.59
CA PRO A 110 -14.16 -0.30 -11.44
C PRO A 110 -13.67 -1.28 -10.38
N GLU A 111 -12.56 -1.96 -10.65
CA GLU A 111 -12.09 -3.03 -9.78
C GLU A 111 -11.32 -2.46 -8.59
N LEU A 112 -11.89 -2.50 -7.37
CA LEU A 112 -11.12 -2.25 -6.13
C LEU A 112 -9.92 -3.20 -5.97
N ARG A 113 -9.89 -4.30 -6.76
CA ARG A 113 -8.77 -5.24 -6.85
C ARG A 113 -7.45 -4.54 -7.17
N VAL A 114 -7.48 -3.45 -7.94
CA VAL A 114 -6.23 -2.77 -8.30
C VAL A 114 -5.53 -2.13 -7.11
N GLU A 115 -6.29 -1.88 -6.04
CA GLU A 115 -5.84 -1.27 -4.79
C GLU A 115 -5.65 -2.30 -3.66
N PHE A 116 -5.77 -3.61 -3.94
CA PHE A 116 -5.75 -4.63 -2.89
C PHE A 116 -4.39 -4.71 -2.18
N SER A 117 -3.31 -4.88 -2.93
CA SER A 117 -1.95 -4.89 -2.39
C SER A 117 -1.51 -3.52 -1.85
N PRO A 118 -1.79 -2.39 -2.53
CA PRO A 118 -1.59 -1.06 -1.93
C PRO A 118 -2.28 -0.87 -0.58
N ALA A 119 -3.53 -1.30 -0.43
CA ALA A 119 -4.25 -1.21 0.85
C ALA A 119 -3.58 -2.06 1.95
N ALA A 120 -3.05 -3.23 1.61
CA ALA A 120 -2.29 -4.06 2.54
C ALA A 120 -0.98 -3.40 2.98
N GLY A 121 -0.24 -2.79 2.05
CA GLY A 121 0.96 -2.01 2.37
C GLY A 121 0.65 -0.83 3.28
N LEU A 122 -0.39 -0.05 2.97
CA LEU A 122 -0.82 1.05 3.83
C LEU A 122 -1.32 0.59 5.20
N LEU A 123 -2.00 -0.56 5.28
CA LEU A 123 -2.41 -1.15 6.56
C LEU A 123 -1.19 -1.48 7.43
N LEU A 124 -0.21 -2.19 6.87
CA LEU A 124 1.01 -2.55 7.59
C LEU A 124 1.77 -1.30 8.06
N HIS A 125 1.85 -0.28 7.20
CA HIS A 125 2.42 1.01 7.57
C HIS A 125 1.66 1.63 8.75
N ALA A 126 0.34 1.82 8.63
CA ALA A 126 -0.51 2.43 9.65
C ALA A 126 -0.38 1.72 11.01
N VAL A 127 -0.47 0.39 11.00
CA VAL A 127 -0.36 -0.44 12.20
C VAL A 127 1.01 -0.28 12.86
N SER A 128 2.08 -0.25 12.08
CA SER A 128 3.43 -0.07 12.59
C SER A 128 3.65 1.30 13.25
N GLN A 129 2.91 2.33 12.82
CA GLN A 129 2.96 3.68 13.35
C GLN A 129 1.94 3.94 14.48
N GLY A 130 1.04 3.00 14.77
CA GLY A 130 -0.05 3.20 15.73
C GLY A 130 -1.17 4.12 15.22
N GLU A 131 -1.32 4.25 13.90
CA GLU A 131 -2.31 5.09 13.26
C GLU A 131 -3.65 4.36 13.05
N ASP A 132 -4.40 4.24 14.15
CA ASP A 132 -5.61 3.43 14.22
C ASP A 132 -6.72 3.86 13.24
N ALA A 133 -6.84 5.16 12.97
CA ALA A 133 -7.82 5.68 12.02
C ALA A 133 -7.50 5.22 10.58
N ALA A 134 -6.25 5.40 10.13
CA ALA A 134 -5.80 4.96 8.82
C ALA A 134 -5.86 3.42 8.68
N ALA A 135 -5.42 2.70 9.72
CA ALA A 135 -5.50 1.24 9.76
C ALA A 135 -6.96 0.75 9.63
N GLY A 136 -7.89 1.38 10.36
CA GLY A 136 -9.31 1.06 10.29
C GLY A 136 -9.92 1.24 8.91
N GLU A 137 -9.51 2.28 8.17
CA GLU A 137 -9.97 2.48 6.78
C GLU A 137 -9.44 1.39 5.84
N MET A 138 -8.16 1.00 5.95
CA MET A 138 -7.59 -0.06 5.11
C MET A 138 -8.17 -1.43 5.46
N VAL A 139 -8.44 -1.72 6.72
CA VAL A 139 -9.14 -2.96 7.13
C VAL A 139 -10.50 -3.04 6.46
N LYS A 140 -11.28 -1.96 6.43
CA LYS A 140 -12.59 -1.94 5.75
C LYS A 140 -12.48 -2.27 4.26
N VAL A 141 -11.43 -1.78 3.58
CA VAL A 141 -11.17 -2.08 2.17
C VAL A 141 -10.86 -3.57 1.99
N LEU A 142 -9.92 -4.10 2.77
CA LEU A 142 -9.51 -5.50 2.67
C LEU A 142 -10.65 -6.45 3.06
N GLU A 143 -11.42 -6.13 4.10
CA GLU A 143 -12.58 -6.93 4.52
C GLU A 143 -13.69 -6.93 3.47
N ASP A 144 -13.98 -5.80 2.82
CA ASP A 144 -14.95 -5.77 1.72
C ASP A 144 -14.49 -6.74 0.60
N ILE A 145 -13.21 -6.75 0.23
CA ILE A 145 -12.69 -7.65 -0.83
C ILE A 145 -12.70 -9.13 -0.39
N PHE A 146 -12.32 -9.43 0.85
CA PHE A 146 -12.22 -10.80 1.36
C PHE A 146 -13.56 -11.43 1.72
N PHE A 147 -14.52 -10.65 2.20
CA PHE A 147 -15.71 -11.18 2.87
C PHE A 147 -17.03 -10.74 2.27
N ASP A 148 -17.10 -9.61 1.55
CA ASP A 148 -18.35 -9.19 0.94
C ASP A 148 -18.55 -9.91 -0.42
N PRO A 149 -19.62 -10.71 -0.58
CA PRO A 149 -19.91 -11.42 -1.82
C PRO A 149 -20.01 -10.53 -3.05
N ALA A 150 -20.31 -9.24 -2.89
CA ALA A 150 -20.34 -8.27 -3.99
C ALA A 150 -18.97 -8.01 -4.61
N TYR A 151 -17.89 -8.26 -3.86
CA TYR A 151 -16.49 -8.02 -4.26
C TYR A 151 -15.69 -9.31 -4.38
N LEU A 152 -16.21 -10.41 -3.81
CA LEU A 152 -15.53 -11.70 -3.74
C LEU A 152 -15.27 -12.29 -5.13
N ASN A 153 -14.02 -12.21 -5.57
CA ASN A 153 -13.47 -13.07 -6.62
C ASN A 153 -12.63 -14.16 -5.95
N ARG A 154 -13.07 -15.43 -6.04
CA ARG A 154 -12.40 -16.56 -5.40
C ARG A 154 -10.96 -16.73 -5.86
N GLU A 155 -10.69 -16.54 -7.15
CA GLU A 155 -9.33 -16.65 -7.68
C GLU A 155 -8.40 -15.58 -7.10
N THR A 156 -8.89 -14.35 -6.95
CA THR A 156 -8.14 -13.28 -6.29
C THR A 156 -7.89 -13.64 -4.83
N VAL A 157 -8.94 -13.97 -4.08
CA VAL A 157 -8.84 -14.25 -2.64
C VAL A 157 -7.93 -15.43 -2.33
N ASP A 158 -7.96 -16.49 -3.14
CA ASP A 158 -7.14 -17.69 -2.93
C ASP A 158 -5.64 -17.41 -3.12
N ASN A 159 -5.29 -16.41 -3.93
CA ASN A 159 -3.92 -16.03 -4.24
C ASN A 159 -3.41 -14.80 -3.44
N SER A 160 -4.27 -14.10 -2.72
CA SER A 160 -3.95 -12.87 -1.97
C SER A 160 -3.21 -13.14 -0.65
N ILE A 161 -1.96 -13.58 -0.75
CA ILE A 161 -1.18 -13.99 0.42
C ILE A 161 -0.65 -12.79 1.22
N TYR A 162 -0.25 -11.71 0.54
CA TYR A 162 0.22 -10.48 1.16
C TYR A 162 -0.89 -9.77 1.94
N GLU A 163 -2.08 -9.70 1.35
CA GLU A 163 -3.23 -9.02 1.96
C GLU A 163 -3.76 -9.79 3.16
N ARG A 164 -3.75 -11.13 3.11
CA ARG A 164 -4.02 -12.00 4.26
C ARG A 164 -3.03 -11.74 5.39
N PHE A 165 -1.75 -11.59 5.07
CA PHE A 165 -0.72 -11.26 6.05
C PHE A 165 -0.99 -9.91 6.72
N ALA A 166 -1.24 -8.85 5.96
CA ALA A 166 -1.53 -7.53 6.51
C ALA A 166 -2.73 -7.54 7.48
N LEU A 167 -3.84 -8.19 7.09
CA LEU A 167 -5.01 -8.34 7.97
C LEU A 167 -4.72 -9.16 9.22
N ASN A 168 -4.00 -10.28 9.08
CA ASN A 168 -3.65 -11.12 10.22
C ASN A 168 -2.74 -10.39 11.21
N VAL A 169 -1.79 -9.57 10.75
CA VAL A 169 -0.98 -8.70 11.62
C VAL A 169 -1.86 -7.72 12.37
N TYR A 170 -2.79 -7.05 11.69
CA TYR A 170 -3.75 -6.14 12.33
C TYR A 170 -4.58 -6.84 13.41
N TYR A 171 -5.19 -7.99 13.11
CA TYR A 171 -6.00 -8.73 14.06
C TYR A 171 -5.19 -9.25 15.25
N PHE A 172 -3.98 -9.76 14.99
CA PHE A 172 -3.06 -10.21 16.02
C PHE A 172 -2.74 -9.09 17.02
N LEU A 173 -2.40 -7.89 16.53
CA LEU A 173 -2.00 -6.77 17.38
C LEU A 173 -3.18 -6.10 18.10
N LYS A 174 -4.37 -6.08 17.51
CA LYS A 174 -5.58 -5.51 18.15
C LYS A 174 -6.26 -6.45 19.13
N GLY A 175 -5.69 -7.62 19.41
CA GLY A 175 -6.30 -8.63 20.28
C GLY A 175 -7.62 -9.16 19.72
N GLY A 176 -7.74 -9.16 18.38
CA GLY A 176 -8.96 -9.42 17.65
C GLY A 176 -9.44 -10.87 17.72
N ASP A 177 -10.70 -11.05 17.34
CA ASP A 177 -11.40 -12.33 17.28
C ASP A 177 -10.65 -13.36 16.41
N THR A 178 -10.15 -14.43 17.02
CA THR A 178 -9.43 -15.52 16.34
C THR A 178 -10.23 -16.17 15.21
N ARG A 179 -11.56 -15.97 15.16
CA ARG A 179 -12.46 -16.40 14.08
C ARG A 179 -12.25 -15.69 12.74
N LYS A 180 -11.52 -14.55 12.72
CA LYS A 180 -11.17 -13.81 11.48
C LYS A 180 -9.76 -14.09 10.97
N THR A 181 -9.00 -14.97 11.61
CA THR A 181 -7.65 -15.34 11.13
C THR A 181 -7.77 -15.99 9.75
N LEU A 182 -7.21 -15.34 8.74
CA LEU A 182 -7.23 -15.84 7.38
C LEU A 182 -6.18 -16.94 7.25
N ALA A 183 -6.62 -18.14 6.86
CA ALA A 183 -5.72 -19.27 6.69
C ALA A 183 -4.69 -19.00 5.59
N PHE A 184 -3.46 -19.47 5.79
CA PHE A 184 -2.44 -19.53 4.75
C PHE A 184 -2.36 -20.93 4.17
N ASN A 185 -2.01 -21.04 2.90
CA ASN A 185 -1.56 -22.31 2.33
C ASN A 185 -0.25 -22.74 3.00
N THR A 186 -0.03 -24.05 3.09
CA THR A 186 1.19 -24.61 3.69
C THR A 186 2.43 -24.17 2.93
N GLY A 187 3.51 -23.79 3.63
CA GLY A 187 4.78 -23.35 3.03
C GLY A 187 4.86 -21.87 2.66
N ASN A 188 3.87 -21.06 3.07
CA ASN A 188 3.85 -19.62 2.80
C ASN A 188 4.85 -18.84 3.69
N VAL A 189 5.65 -17.96 3.08
CA VAL A 189 6.65 -17.12 3.75
C VAL A 189 6.07 -16.28 4.90
N TYR A 190 4.86 -15.75 4.75
CA TYR A 190 4.20 -14.94 5.76
C TYR A 190 3.64 -15.73 6.94
N LYS A 191 3.35 -17.02 6.76
CA LYS A 191 2.82 -17.85 7.85
C LYS A 191 3.87 -18.02 8.95
N ASN A 192 5.08 -18.44 8.57
CA ASN A 192 6.17 -18.65 9.50
C ASN A 192 6.56 -17.34 10.20
N LEU A 193 6.43 -16.23 9.47
CA LEU A 193 6.68 -14.91 10.00
C LEU A 193 5.65 -14.50 11.06
N LEU A 194 4.36 -14.71 10.80
CA LEU A 194 3.31 -14.39 11.77
C LEU A 194 3.46 -15.20 13.06
N ASP A 195 3.76 -16.50 12.94
CA ASP A 195 3.95 -17.40 14.08
C ASP A 195 5.15 -17.01 14.97
N SER A 196 6.16 -16.35 14.39
CA SER A 196 7.40 -15.94 15.07
C SER A 196 7.50 -14.44 15.31
N LEU A 197 6.48 -13.65 14.94
CA LEU A 197 6.56 -12.17 14.89
C LEU A 197 7.04 -11.55 16.21
N LEU A 198 6.54 -12.06 17.34
CA LEU A 198 6.94 -11.62 18.69
C LEU A 198 7.81 -12.65 19.44
N ALA A 199 8.34 -13.65 18.75
CA ALA A 199 9.31 -14.57 19.34
C ALA A 199 10.64 -13.85 19.64
N PRO A 200 11.28 -14.09 20.79
CA PRO A 200 12.58 -13.50 21.10
C PRO A 200 13.68 -13.89 20.11
N ASP A 201 13.67 -15.13 19.63
CA ASP A 201 14.64 -15.75 18.72
C ASP A 201 14.21 -15.67 17.25
N PHE A 202 13.89 -14.46 16.78
CA PHE A 202 13.42 -14.26 15.41
C PHE A 202 14.50 -14.54 14.38
N ASP A 203 14.20 -15.48 13.49
CA ASP A 203 15.13 -15.96 12.46
C ASP A 203 15.33 -14.90 11.37
N SER A 204 16.58 -14.50 11.15
CA SER A 204 16.95 -13.54 10.10
C SER A 204 16.65 -14.07 8.70
N GLN A 205 16.64 -15.39 8.51
CA GLN A 205 16.32 -16.00 7.22
C GLN A 205 14.89 -15.68 6.78
N LEU A 206 13.95 -15.53 7.72
CA LEU A 206 12.57 -15.13 7.39
C LEU A 206 12.49 -13.76 6.74
N VAL A 207 13.41 -12.85 7.08
CA VAL A 207 13.49 -11.52 6.48
C VAL A 207 14.10 -11.59 5.08
N VAL A 208 15.13 -12.43 4.90
CA VAL A 208 15.72 -12.68 3.57
C VAL A 208 14.66 -13.27 2.64
N ASP A 209 13.98 -14.32 3.07
CA ASP A 209 12.92 -14.99 2.31
C ASP A 209 11.81 -14.00 1.94
N LEU A 210 11.49 -13.06 2.82
CA LEU A 210 10.49 -12.02 2.58
C LEU A 210 10.97 -10.99 1.53
N CYS A 211 12.24 -10.60 1.58
CA CYS A 211 12.81 -9.70 0.59
C CYS A 211 12.90 -10.36 -0.80
N ASP A 212 13.26 -11.65 -0.86
CA ASP A 212 13.27 -12.44 -2.09
C ASP A 212 11.86 -12.56 -2.65
N TYR A 213 10.88 -12.90 -1.80
CA TYR A 213 9.47 -12.94 -2.16
C TYR A 213 8.99 -11.60 -2.72
N HIS A 214 9.35 -10.49 -2.07
CA HIS A 214 9.01 -9.15 -2.54
C HIS A 214 9.56 -8.93 -3.95
N CYS A 215 10.86 -9.15 -4.15
CA CYS A 215 11.51 -8.96 -5.45
C CYS A 215 10.89 -9.82 -6.55
N ASP A 216 10.52 -11.08 -6.25
CA ASP A 216 9.86 -11.96 -7.22
C ASP A 216 8.46 -11.50 -7.64
N ASN A 217 7.85 -10.57 -6.89
CA ASN A 217 6.49 -10.10 -7.08
C ASN A 217 6.39 -8.59 -7.38
N ILE A 218 7.47 -7.96 -7.87
CA ILE A 218 7.46 -6.58 -8.39
C ILE A 218 7.00 -6.52 -9.86
N GLU A 219 7.48 -7.44 -10.71
CA GLU A 219 7.26 -7.39 -12.17
C GLU A 219 6.25 -8.42 -12.66
N ASP A 220 5.50 -8.04 -13.69
CA ASP A 220 4.49 -8.90 -14.32
C ASP A 220 5.18 -9.95 -15.18
N ARG A 221 5.01 -11.21 -14.81
CA ARG A 221 5.56 -12.37 -15.53
C ARG A 221 4.52 -13.06 -16.42
N GLY A 222 3.35 -12.45 -16.61
CA GLY A 222 2.29 -12.89 -17.53
C GLY A 222 1.18 -13.73 -16.89
N ASP A 223 1.40 -14.26 -15.68
CA ASP A 223 0.45 -15.17 -15.02
C ASP A 223 -0.49 -14.43 -14.06
N ARG A 224 -0.05 -13.28 -13.51
CA ARG A 224 -0.82 -12.48 -12.56
C ARG A 224 -0.23 -11.08 -12.44
N ARG A 225 -1.09 -10.11 -12.10
CA ARG A 225 -0.61 -8.78 -11.70
C ARG A 225 0.29 -8.93 -10.45
N PRO A 226 1.49 -8.32 -10.43
CA PRO A 226 2.39 -8.43 -9.30
C PRO A 226 1.86 -7.66 -8.08
N GLU A 227 2.10 -8.21 -6.89
CA GLU A 227 1.64 -7.62 -5.62
C GLU A 227 2.32 -6.28 -5.34
N PHE A 228 3.61 -6.17 -5.69
CA PHE A 228 4.43 -5.01 -5.38
C PHE A 228 4.64 -4.09 -6.58
N CYS A 229 3.85 -4.20 -7.65
CA CYS A 229 4.02 -3.32 -8.84
C CYS A 229 3.62 -1.85 -8.61
N SER A 230 3.04 -1.53 -7.45
CA SER A 230 2.54 -0.17 -7.15
C SER A 230 3.58 0.64 -6.39
N ARG A 231 3.85 1.85 -6.86
CA ARG A 231 4.81 2.76 -6.22
C ARG A 231 4.22 3.38 -4.94
N PRO A 232 5.00 3.57 -3.86
CA PRO A 232 6.43 3.27 -3.72
C PRO A 232 6.72 1.81 -3.30
N PHE A 233 5.71 0.96 -3.20
CA PHE A 233 5.79 -0.38 -2.62
C PHE A 233 6.61 -1.39 -3.44
N ASP A 234 7.04 -1.05 -4.65
CA ASP A 234 7.99 -1.85 -5.45
C ASP A 234 9.42 -1.79 -4.90
N LEU A 235 9.85 -0.64 -4.38
CA LEU A 235 11.18 -0.45 -3.79
C LEU A 235 11.14 -0.22 -2.28
N LEU A 236 9.94 -0.01 -1.71
CA LEU A 236 9.74 0.16 -0.29
C LEU A 236 9.10 -1.12 0.30
N PRO A 237 9.88 -2.02 0.92
CA PRO A 237 9.37 -3.26 1.51
C PRO A 237 8.64 -2.99 2.83
N VAL A 238 7.45 -2.41 2.74
CA VAL A 238 6.68 -1.93 3.90
C VAL A 238 6.40 -3.03 4.90
N GLU A 239 6.23 -4.27 4.46
CA GLU A 239 6.09 -5.42 5.35
C GLU A 239 7.32 -5.68 6.21
N VAL A 240 8.51 -5.66 5.64
CA VAL A 240 9.76 -5.84 6.40
C VAL A 240 9.91 -4.70 7.42
N LEU A 241 9.64 -3.47 6.97
CA LEU A 241 9.74 -2.26 7.80
C LEU A 241 8.73 -2.27 8.95
N ALA A 242 7.48 -2.70 8.68
CA ALA A 242 6.44 -2.85 9.67
C ALA A 242 6.82 -3.89 10.73
N ILE A 243 7.35 -5.05 10.33
CA ILE A 243 7.83 -6.09 11.25
C ILE A 243 8.91 -5.54 12.16
N TYR A 244 9.90 -4.84 11.60
CA TYR A 244 11.00 -4.28 12.37
C TYR A 244 10.50 -3.27 13.40
N ARG A 245 9.53 -2.44 13.03
CA ARG A 245 8.93 -1.45 13.92
C ARG A 245 8.05 -2.10 15.00
N ILE A 246 7.20 -3.07 14.64
CA ILE A 246 6.39 -3.85 15.58
C ILE A 246 7.26 -4.52 16.65
N ARG A 247 8.35 -5.18 16.23
CA ARG A 247 9.29 -5.84 17.15
C ARG A 247 9.99 -4.84 18.07
N ARG A 248 10.51 -3.73 17.51
CA ARG A 248 11.13 -2.67 18.32
C ARG A 248 10.16 -2.08 19.34
N ASN A 249 8.90 -1.85 18.97
CA ASN A 249 7.86 -1.36 19.87
C ASN A 249 7.53 -2.36 20.99
N ALA A 250 7.71 -3.66 20.75
CA ALA A 250 7.61 -4.72 21.75
C ALA A 250 8.89 -4.90 22.60
N GLY A 251 9.93 -4.10 22.38
CA GLY A 251 11.22 -4.22 23.07
C GLY A 251 12.05 -5.43 22.61
N LEU A 252 11.76 -5.98 21.42
CA LEU A 252 12.45 -7.12 20.85
C LEU A 252 13.53 -6.67 19.86
N GLU A 253 14.60 -7.47 19.75
CA GLU A 253 15.64 -7.24 18.76
C GLU A 253 15.15 -7.56 17.34
N THR A 254 15.70 -6.83 16.37
CA THR A 254 15.49 -7.05 14.93
C THR A 254 16.80 -7.47 14.29
N PRO A 255 16.82 -8.54 13.48
CA PRO A 255 18.06 -9.00 12.85
C PRO A 255 18.60 -7.96 11.86
N ALA A 256 19.91 -7.85 11.79
CA ALA A 256 20.56 -7.15 10.68
C ALA A 256 20.64 -8.11 9.49
N VAL A 257 20.11 -7.70 8.34
CA VAL A 257 20.10 -8.50 7.12
C VAL A 257 20.75 -7.72 6.00
N ASP A 258 21.71 -8.36 5.34
CA ASP A 258 22.36 -7.83 4.15
C ASP A 258 21.57 -8.29 2.91
N HIS A 259 20.70 -7.42 2.42
CA HIS A 259 19.89 -7.68 1.23
C HIS A 259 19.81 -6.42 0.35
N PRO A 260 19.92 -6.52 -0.99
CA PRO A 260 19.90 -5.36 -1.89
C PRO A 260 18.65 -4.46 -1.78
N LEU A 261 17.51 -5.03 -1.39
CA LEU A 261 16.26 -4.30 -1.11
C LEU A 261 16.33 -3.45 0.17
N LEU A 262 17.19 -3.82 1.13
CA LEU A 262 17.36 -3.18 2.44
C LEU A 262 18.57 -2.23 2.52
N ASN A 263 19.23 -1.94 1.39
CA ASN A 263 20.39 -1.04 1.23
C ASN A 263 20.25 0.26 2.08
N PRO A 264 21.34 0.93 2.56
CA PRO A 264 21.29 1.78 3.75
C PRO A 264 20.51 3.10 3.61
N LEU A 265 19.91 3.36 2.45
CA LEU A 265 18.84 4.36 2.32
C LEU A 265 17.65 4.02 3.24
N PHE A 266 17.41 2.72 3.52
CA PHE A 266 16.25 2.22 4.25
C PHE A 266 16.53 1.85 5.71
N THR A 267 17.80 1.74 6.14
CA THR A 267 18.14 1.50 7.56
C THR A 267 17.74 2.64 8.49
N HIS A 268 17.42 3.82 7.92
CA HIS A 268 17.07 5.03 8.67
C HIS A 268 15.75 5.63 8.20
N MET A 269 14.78 4.79 7.79
CA MET A 269 13.42 5.26 7.48
C MET A 269 12.89 6.08 8.67
N PRO A 270 12.48 7.34 8.46
CA PRO A 270 11.93 8.16 9.53
C PRO A 270 10.57 7.62 9.97
N ASP A 271 10.04 8.20 11.03
CA ASP A 271 8.64 8.04 11.39
C ASP A 271 7.81 8.81 10.36
N LEU A 272 7.44 8.14 9.26
CA LEU A 272 6.47 8.68 8.31
C LEU A 272 5.08 8.47 8.90
N GLN A 273 4.40 9.55 9.22
CA GLN A 273 3.01 9.54 9.60
C GLN A 273 2.14 9.89 8.40
N PHE A 274 0.87 9.49 8.41
CA PHE A 274 -0.09 10.02 7.44
C PHE A 274 -0.38 11.48 7.79
N GLU A 275 0.23 12.38 7.02
CA GLU A 275 -0.01 13.81 7.15
C GLU A 275 -1.06 14.27 6.15
N ASN A 276 -1.98 15.11 6.61
CA ASN A 276 -2.89 15.86 5.75
C ASN A 276 -2.22 17.17 5.34
N ASP A 277 -2.38 17.54 4.06
CA ASP A 277 -2.11 18.87 3.56
C ASP A 277 -3.43 19.59 3.21
N GLU A 278 -3.33 20.83 2.73
CA GLU A 278 -4.51 21.63 2.35
C GLU A 278 -5.38 20.94 1.28
N LEU A 279 -4.81 20.10 0.42
CA LEU A 279 -5.59 19.35 -0.56
C LEU A 279 -6.40 18.25 0.14
N ILE A 280 -5.74 17.45 0.96
CA ILE A 280 -6.39 16.38 1.71
C ILE A 280 -7.48 16.93 2.63
N ASP A 281 -7.22 18.03 3.36
CA ASP A 281 -8.21 18.63 4.24
C ASP A 281 -9.48 19.05 3.50
N ARG A 282 -9.33 19.57 2.27
CA ARG A 282 -10.48 19.93 1.41
C ARG A 282 -11.23 18.70 0.89
N ILE A 283 -10.50 17.65 0.51
CA ILE A 283 -11.09 16.38 0.09
C ILE A 283 -11.84 15.74 1.25
N GLU A 284 -11.27 15.76 2.46
CA GLU A 284 -11.90 15.26 3.68
C GLU A 284 -13.19 16.01 3.99
N ALA A 285 -13.15 17.34 3.95
CA ALA A 285 -14.34 18.17 4.15
C ALA A 285 -15.45 17.81 3.15
N ALA A 286 -15.12 17.74 1.85
CA ALA A 286 -16.08 17.35 0.82
C ALA A 286 -16.60 15.92 1.04
N TYR A 287 -15.74 14.98 1.41
CA TYR A 287 -16.10 13.59 1.68
C TYR A 287 -17.07 13.45 2.86
N LEU A 288 -16.88 14.23 3.94
CA LEU A 288 -17.74 14.20 5.13
C LEU A 288 -19.10 14.86 4.89
N GLU A 289 -19.18 15.84 3.98
CA GLU A 289 -20.42 16.52 3.62
C GLU A 289 -21.28 15.72 2.63
N MET A 290 -20.70 14.72 1.95
CA MET A 290 -21.44 13.89 1.01
C MET A 290 -22.41 12.93 1.74
N PRO A 291 -23.67 12.83 1.30
CA PRO A 291 -24.63 11.93 1.92
C PRO A 291 -24.17 10.47 1.79
N ALA A 292 -24.20 9.74 2.90
CA ALA A 292 -23.98 8.30 2.89
C ALA A 292 -25.07 7.63 2.04
N ALA A 293 -24.66 6.79 1.08
CA ALA A 293 -25.56 5.94 0.30
C ALA A 293 -26.18 4.84 1.15
#